data_AF-A0A7G9B1U6-F1
#
_entry.id   AF-A0A7G9B1U6-F1
#
_cell.length_a   1.000
_cell.length_b   1.000
_cell.length_c   1.000
_cell.angle_alpha   90.00
_cell.angle_beta   90.00
_cell.angle_gamma   90.00
#
_symmetry.space_group_name_H-M   'P 1'
#
loop_
_entity.id
_entity.type
_entity.pdbx_description
1 polymer ?
#
loop_
_entity_poly.entity_id
_entity_poly.type
_entity_poly.pdbx_seq_one_letter_code
_entity_poly.pdbx_strand_id
1 'polypeptide(L)'
;MGLLDYSIRRGISRAVGTVVEDKILEMVAPKAKENIAKNQTELAAAAAGLANAANQATMQLAQNVKICPRCGERTTADKRFCPSCGAALPENTAYEQMRERHAFCAYCGTVLPDGVKFCPGCGAPTAPAKRICAGCGKENAPGIRFCGACGTKME
;
A
#
# COMPACT_ATOMS: atom_id res chain seq x y z
N MET A 1 -12.66 -18.34 66.98
CA MET A 1 -12.29 -17.03 66.41
C MET A 1 -13.54 -16.18 66.29
N GLY A 2 -13.50 -14.90 66.67
CA GLY A 2 -14.67 -14.02 66.70
C GLY A 2 -14.99 -13.38 65.35
N LEU A 3 -16.25 -12.96 65.16
CA LEU A 3 -16.77 -12.27 63.95
C LEU A 3 -15.94 -11.04 63.54
N LEU A 4 -15.34 -10.35 64.51
CA LEU A 4 -14.49 -9.17 64.27
C LEU A 4 -13.19 -9.53 63.52
N ASP A 5 -12.50 -10.60 63.95
CA ASP A 5 -11.24 -11.06 63.34
C ASP A 5 -11.45 -11.52 61.90
N TYR A 6 -12.55 -12.24 61.64
CA TYR A 6 -12.94 -12.62 60.28
C TYR A 6 -13.18 -11.41 59.38
N SER A 7 -13.88 -10.39 59.89
CA SER A 7 -14.21 -9.18 59.13
C SER A 7 -12.97 -8.35 58.80
N ILE A 8 -12.03 -8.24 59.74
CA ILE A 8 -10.74 -7.54 59.55
C ILE A 8 -9.89 -8.27 58.52
N ARG A 9 -9.70 -9.60 58.65
CA ARG A 9 -8.93 -10.40 57.68
C ARG A 9 -9.51 -10.28 56.27
N ARG A 10 -10.83 -10.36 56.13
CA ARG A 10 -11.52 -10.22 54.83
C ARG A 10 -11.33 -8.83 54.22
N GLY A 11 -11.35 -7.78 55.03
CA GLY A 11 -11.06 -6.40 54.58
C GLY A 11 -9.64 -6.24 54.06
N ILE A 12 -8.65 -6.74 54.81
CA ILE A 12 -7.23 -6.70 54.43
C ILE A 12 -6.98 -7.49 53.15
N SER A 13 -7.50 -8.71 53.04
CA SER A 13 -7.32 -9.53 51.83
C SER A 13 -7.87 -8.85 50.57
N ARG A 14 -9.01 -8.13 50.67
CA ARG A 14 -9.55 -7.36 49.55
C ARG A 14 -8.67 -6.18 49.18
N ALA A 15 -8.23 -5.40 50.16
CA ALA A 15 -7.37 -4.24 49.93
C ALA A 15 -6.00 -4.63 49.33
N VAL A 16 -5.43 -5.74 49.81
CA VAL A 16 -4.19 -6.30 49.25
C VAL A 16 -4.43 -6.77 47.81
N GLY A 17 -5.56 -7.43 47.53
CA GLY A 17 -5.95 -7.84 46.18
C GLY A 17 -5.96 -6.66 45.20
N THR A 18 -6.68 -5.60 45.53
CA THR A 18 -6.80 -4.41 44.66
C THR A 18 -5.46 -3.72 44.43
N VAL A 19 -4.63 -3.58 45.48
CA VAL A 19 -3.31 -2.95 45.36
C VAL A 19 -2.36 -3.79 44.51
N VAL A 20 -2.43 -5.12 44.63
CA VAL A 20 -1.64 -6.04 43.81
C VAL A 20 -2.10 -6.00 42.35
N GLU A 21 -3.40 -6.00 42.09
CA GLU A 21 -3.98 -5.88 40.74
C GLU A 21 -3.59 -4.56 40.08
N ASP A 22 -3.70 -3.43 40.78
CA ASP A 22 -3.31 -2.11 40.27
C ASP A 22 -1.81 -2.05 39.94
N LYS A 23 -0.95 -2.57 40.83
CA LYS A 23 0.51 -2.61 40.60
C LYS A 23 0.86 -3.47 39.39
N ILE A 24 0.19 -4.61 39.22
CA ILE A 24 0.36 -5.49 38.06
C ILE A 24 -0.06 -4.76 36.79
N LEU A 25 -1.19 -4.07 36.81
CA LEU A 25 -1.68 -3.28 35.67
C LEU A 25 -0.69 -2.15 35.31
N GLU A 26 -0.15 -1.42 36.28
CA GLU A 26 0.87 -0.39 36.04
C GLU A 26 2.13 -0.96 35.37
N MET A 27 2.55 -2.18 35.74
CA MET A 27 3.72 -2.83 35.16
C MET A 27 3.47 -3.43 33.77
N VAL A 28 2.25 -3.94 33.51
CA VAL A 28 1.93 -4.69 32.30
C VAL A 28 1.30 -3.81 31.20
N ALA A 29 0.47 -2.83 31.57
CA ALA A 29 -0.21 -1.95 30.63
C ALA A 29 0.69 -1.22 29.62
N PRO A 30 1.87 -0.66 29.98
CA PRO A 30 2.70 0.04 29.00
C PRO A 30 3.25 -0.91 27.92
N LYS A 31 3.74 -2.10 28.32
CA LYS A 31 4.22 -3.12 27.37
C LYS A 31 3.09 -3.69 26.51
N ALA A 32 1.90 -3.87 27.09
CA ALA A 32 0.73 -4.32 26.34
C ALA A 32 0.35 -3.30 25.25
N LYS A 33 0.33 -1.99 25.59
CA LYS A 33 0.05 -0.91 24.63
C LYS A 33 1.09 -0.85 23.52
N GLU A 34 2.37 -0.98 23.85
CA GLU A 34 3.47 -1.00 22.87
C GLU A 34 3.33 -2.19 21.90
N ASN A 35 3.08 -3.39 22.42
CA ASN A 35 2.91 -4.59 21.60
C ASN A 35 1.68 -4.51 20.70
N ILE A 36 0.57 -3.97 21.21
CA ILE A 36 -0.63 -3.73 20.40
C ILE A 36 -0.32 -2.75 19.26
N ALA A 37 0.40 -1.66 19.52
CA ALA A 37 0.78 -0.70 18.49
C ALA A 37 1.69 -1.32 17.42
N LYS A 38 2.70 -2.12 17.83
CA LYS A 38 3.57 -2.85 16.89
C LYS A 38 2.78 -3.81 16.01
N ASN A 39 1.94 -4.65 16.63
CA ASN A 39 1.10 -5.60 15.89
C ASN A 39 0.13 -4.89 14.94
N GLN A 40 -0.41 -3.72 15.32
CA GLN A 40 -1.24 -2.90 14.42
C GLN A 40 -0.46 -2.41 13.20
N THR A 41 0.77 -1.93 13.38
CA THR A 41 1.61 -1.47 12.26
C THR A 41 2.02 -2.61 11.31
N GLU A 42 2.33 -3.78 11.86
CA GLU A 42 2.68 -4.97 11.07
C GLU A 42 1.47 -5.50 10.29
N LEU A 43 0.28 -5.52 10.91
CA LEU A 43 -0.96 -5.91 10.24
C LEU A 43 -1.31 -4.97 9.08
N ALA A 44 -1.11 -3.65 9.26
CA ALA A 44 -1.32 -2.68 8.20
C ALA A 44 -0.33 -2.88 7.02
N ALA A 45 0.94 -3.14 7.32
CA ALA A 45 1.96 -3.44 6.31
C ALA A 45 1.64 -4.73 5.54
N ALA A 46 1.20 -5.78 6.23
CA ALA A 46 0.79 -7.04 5.62
C ALA A 46 -0.46 -6.86 4.72
N ALA A 47 -1.44 -6.07 5.16
CA ALA A 47 -2.62 -5.74 4.36
C ALA A 47 -2.25 -4.97 3.08
N ALA A 48 -1.33 -4.01 3.17
CA ALA A 48 -0.81 -3.30 1.99
C ALA A 48 -0.08 -4.25 1.03
N GLY A 49 0.69 -5.21 1.55
CA GLY A 49 1.35 -6.26 0.76
C GLY A 49 0.36 -7.12 -0.02
N LEU A 50 -0.73 -7.56 0.62
CA LEU A 50 -1.80 -8.34 -0.03
C LEU A 50 -2.52 -7.54 -1.11
N ALA A 51 -2.86 -6.27 -0.84
CA ALA A 51 -3.48 -5.39 -1.83
C ALA A 51 -2.58 -5.20 -3.05
N ASN A 52 -1.26 -5.03 -2.84
CA ASN A 52 -0.29 -4.93 -3.93
C ASN A 52 -0.20 -6.22 -4.75
N ALA A 53 -0.15 -7.38 -4.10
CA ALA A 53 -0.13 -8.67 -4.80
C ALA A 53 -1.39 -8.90 -5.64
N ALA A 54 -2.58 -8.57 -5.09
CA ALA A 54 -3.84 -8.64 -5.82
C ALA A 54 -3.86 -7.70 -7.03
N ASN A 55 -3.34 -6.48 -6.88
CA ASN A 55 -3.21 -5.52 -7.98
C ASN A 55 -2.26 -6.02 -9.07
N GLN A 56 -1.13 -6.63 -8.70
CA GLN A 56 -0.19 -7.20 -9.67
C GLN A 56 -0.81 -8.38 -10.45
N ALA A 57 -1.51 -9.28 -9.76
CA ALA A 57 -2.16 -10.42 -10.42
C ALA A 57 -3.26 -9.98 -11.39
N THR A 58 -4.10 -9.02 -10.99
CA THR A 58 -5.14 -8.47 -11.87
C THR A 58 -4.57 -7.74 -13.09
N MET A 59 -3.46 -7.02 -12.95
CA MET A 59 -2.76 -6.42 -14.09
C MET A 59 -2.24 -7.47 -15.08
N GLN A 60 -1.68 -8.59 -14.59
CA GLN A 60 -1.20 -9.68 -15.45
C GLN A 60 -2.35 -10.36 -16.21
N LEU A 61 -3.49 -10.60 -15.55
CA LEU A 61 -4.68 -11.15 -16.20
C LEU A 61 -5.22 -10.21 -17.30
N ALA A 62 -5.18 -8.89 -17.06
CA ALA A 62 -5.65 -7.90 -18.02
C ALA A 62 -4.82 -7.85 -19.33
N GLN A 63 -3.57 -8.34 -19.31
CA GLN A 63 -2.71 -8.38 -20.50
C GLN A 63 -3.19 -9.37 -21.56
N ASN A 64 -4.00 -10.37 -21.19
CA ASN A 64 -4.47 -11.40 -22.12
C ASN A 64 -5.99 -11.40 -22.30
N VAL A 65 -6.65 -10.31 -21.91
CA VAL A 65 -8.11 -10.18 -21.98
C VAL A 65 -8.51 -8.99 -22.85
N LYS A 66 -9.53 -9.20 -23.68
CA LYS A 66 -10.28 -8.17 -24.39
C LYS A 66 -11.69 -8.09 -23.81
N ILE A 67 -12.25 -6.89 -23.76
CA ILE A 67 -13.62 -6.67 -23.30
C ILE A 67 -14.48 -6.33 -24.51
N CYS A 68 -15.57 -7.05 -24.70
CA CYS A 68 -16.50 -6.79 -25.79
C CYS A 68 -17.21 -5.44 -25.57
N PRO A 69 -17.10 -4.48 -26.51
CA PRO A 69 -17.73 -3.16 -26.35
C PRO A 69 -19.26 -3.21 -26.47
N ARG A 70 -19.83 -4.29 -27.05
CA ARG A 70 -21.28 -4.43 -27.23
C ARG A 70 -21.98 -5.05 -26.01
N CYS A 71 -21.39 -6.09 -25.41
CA CYS A 71 -22.04 -6.87 -24.35
C CYS A 71 -21.25 -6.98 -23.05
N GLY A 72 -20.01 -6.45 -22.99
CA GLY A 72 -19.19 -6.46 -21.79
C GLY A 72 -18.49 -7.79 -21.46
N GLU A 73 -18.69 -8.83 -22.27
CA GLU A 73 -18.05 -10.15 -22.08
C GLU A 73 -16.52 -10.03 -22.10
N ARG A 74 -15.86 -10.76 -21.20
CA ARG A 74 -14.39 -10.87 -21.18
C ARG A 74 -13.96 -12.05 -22.05
N THR A 75 -13.03 -11.81 -22.95
CA THR A 75 -12.56 -12.82 -23.90
C THR A 75 -11.05 -12.82 -23.96
N THR A 76 -10.43 -13.93 -24.37
CA THR A 76 -8.99 -14.02 -24.56
C THR A 76 -8.49 -13.12 -25.70
N ALA A 77 -7.24 -12.65 -25.62
CA ALA A 77 -6.67 -11.67 -26.54
C ALA A 77 -6.57 -12.12 -28.01
N ASP A 78 -6.53 -13.43 -28.26
CA ASP A 78 -6.44 -14.06 -29.58
C ASP A 78 -7.74 -13.94 -30.41
N LYS A 79 -8.90 -13.75 -29.76
CA LYS A 79 -10.17 -13.72 -30.47
C LYS A 79 -10.41 -12.39 -31.17
N ARG A 80 -10.91 -12.46 -32.40
CA ARG A 80 -11.32 -11.31 -33.22
C ARG A 80 -12.80 -10.94 -33.06
N PHE A 81 -13.64 -11.90 -32.69
CA PHE A 81 -15.08 -11.72 -32.50
C PHE A 81 -15.51 -12.27 -31.14
N CYS A 82 -16.49 -11.60 -30.53
CA CYS A 82 -17.03 -11.98 -29.23
C CYS A 82 -17.85 -13.28 -29.36
N PRO A 83 -17.54 -14.33 -28.59
CA PRO A 83 -18.25 -15.61 -28.67
C PRO A 83 -19.71 -15.51 -28.20
N SER A 84 -20.02 -14.57 -27.30
CA SER A 84 -21.36 -14.44 -26.71
C SER A 84 -22.33 -13.65 -27.60
N CYS A 85 -21.85 -12.71 -28.41
CA CYS A 85 -22.72 -11.77 -29.14
C CYS A 85 -22.34 -11.53 -30.62
N GLY A 86 -21.19 -12.04 -31.08
CA GLY A 86 -20.72 -11.91 -32.46
C GLY A 86 -20.11 -10.55 -32.84
N ALA A 87 -20.06 -9.58 -31.93
CA ALA A 87 -19.44 -8.28 -32.20
C ALA A 87 -17.92 -8.40 -32.41
N ALA A 88 -17.34 -7.55 -33.26
CA ALA A 88 -15.90 -7.44 -33.39
C ALA A 88 -15.26 -6.97 -32.08
N LEU A 89 -14.18 -7.63 -31.67
CA LEU A 89 -13.41 -7.28 -30.48
C LEU A 89 -12.34 -6.23 -30.83
N PRO A 90 -11.94 -5.38 -29.87
CA PRO A 90 -10.86 -4.43 -30.08
C PRO A 90 -9.53 -5.14 -30.38
N GLU A 91 -8.64 -4.47 -31.11
CA GLU A 91 -7.29 -4.98 -31.37
C GLU A 91 -6.46 -5.02 -30.09
N ASN A 92 -6.52 -3.93 -29.31
CA ASN A 92 -5.82 -3.77 -28.05
C ASN A 92 -6.51 -4.51 -26.91
N THR A 93 -5.71 -5.01 -25.98
CA THR A 93 -6.12 -5.67 -24.73
C THR A 93 -6.70 -4.67 -23.74
N ALA A 94 -7.42 -5.17 -22.74
CA ALA A 94 -7.93 -4.36 -21.64
C ALA A 94 -6.80 -3.63 -20.90
N TYR A 95 -5.62 -4.25 -20.78
CA TYR A 95 -4.42 -3.62 -20.21
C TYR A 95 -3.93 -2.43 -21.05
N GLU A 96 -3.77 -2.60 -22.36
CA GLU A 96 -3.30 -1.55 -23.27
C GLU A 96 -4.27 -0.37 -23.33
N GLN A 97 -5.56 -0.64 -23.43
CA GLN A 97 -6.60 0.38 -23.37
C GLN A 97 -6.59 1.16 -22.06
N MET A 98 -6.27 0.50 -20.94
CA MET A 98 -6.12 1.17 -19.66
C MET A 98 -4.84 2.01 -19.60
N ARG A 99 -3.76 1.54 -20.23
CA ARG A 99 -2.44 2.20 -20.34
C ARG A 99 -2.46 3.47 -21.17
N GLU A 100 -3.34 3.56 -22.15
CA GLU A 100 -3.56 4.77 -22.94
C GLU A 100 -4.33 5.85 -22.17
N ARG A 101 -5.18 5.46 -21.21
CA ARG A 101 -6.06 6.40 -20.49
C ARG A 101 -5.56 6.85 -19.12
N HIS A 102 -4.64 6.10 -18.50
CA HIS A 102 -4.19 6.39 -17.14
C HIS A 102 -2.66 6.37 -17.04
N ALA A 103 -2.11 7.11 -16.09
CA ALA A 103 -0.71 7.00 -15.72
C ALA A 103 -0.46 5.71 -14.92
N PHE A 104 0.74 5.16 -15.02
CA PHE A 104 1.15 3.94 -14.32
C PHE A 104 2.46 4.17 -13.59
N CYS A 105 2.61 3.53 -12.43
CA CYS A 105 3.85 3.55 -11.68
C CYS A 105 4.95 2.81 -12.46
N ALA A 106 6.05 3.48 -12.76
CA ALA A 106 7.21 2.87 -13.42
C ALA A 106 7.88 1.76 -12.58
N TYR A 107 7.66 1.76 -11.25
CA TYR A 107 8.30 0.82 -10.34
C TYR A 107 7.48 -0.45 -10.10
N CYS A 108 6.15 -0.34 -10.00
CA CYS A 108 5.29 -1.48 -9.63
C CYS A 108 4.11 -1.72 -10.57
N GLY A 109 3.89 -0.88 -11.59
CA GLY A 109 2.82 -1.04 -12.56
C GLY A 109 1.41 -0.72 -12.04
N THR A 110 1.27 -0.17 -10.83
CA THR A 110 -0.02 0.28 -10.30
C THR A 110 -0.54 1.46 -11.11
N VAL A 111 -1.85 1.45 -11.41
CA VAL A 111 -2.55 2.60 -12.00
C VAL A 111 -2.47 3.76 -11.03
N LEU A 112 -1.96 4.90 -11.49
CA LEU A 112 -1.83 6.11 -10.69
C LEU A 112 -3.09 6.96 -10.86
N PRO A 113 -3.77 7.34 -9.76
CA PRO A 113 -4.77 8.40 -9.81
C PRO A 113 -4.13 9.72 -10.25
N ASP A 114 -4.93 10.62 -10.81
CA ASP A 114 -4.44 11.92 -11.25
C ASP A 114 -3.85 12.72 -10.08
N GLY A 115 -2.68 13.34 -10.33
CA GLY A 115 -2.05 14.27 -9.37
C GLY A 115 -1.38 13.63 -8.15
N VAL A 116 -1.32 12.30 -8.04
CA VAL A 116 -0.61 11.65 -6.92
C VAL A 116 0.92 11.87 -7.03
N LYS A 117 1.57 12.26 -5.92
CA LYS A 117 3.03 12.46 -5.85
C LYS A 117 3.81 11.18 -5.54
N PHE A 118 3.16 10.25 -4.85
CA PHE A 118 3.70 8.94 -4.48
C PHE A 118 2.72 7.86 -4.90
N CYS A 119 3.25 6.75 -5.38
CA CYS A 119 2.47 5.59 -5.80
C CYS A 119 1.75 4.99 -4.58
N PRO A 120 0.42 4.84 -4.60
CA PRO A 120 -0.31 4.21 -3.49
C PRO A 120 0.00 2.72 -3.35
N GLY A 121 0.55 2.09 -4.39
CA GLY A 121 0.99 0.70 -4.34
C GLY A 121 2.33 0.54 -3.64
N CYS A 122 3.40 1.07 -4.22
CA CYS A 122 4.77 0.83 -3.72
C CYS A 122 5.40 2.00 -2.95
N GLY A 123 4.73 3.14 -2.81
CA GLY A 123 5.27 4.34 -2.17
C GLY A 123 6.31 5.10 -3.00
N ALA A 124 6.73 4.58 -4.16
CA ALA A 124 7.71 5.24 -5.01
C ALA A 124 7.17 6.58 -5.57
N PRO A 125 8.02 7.59 -5.77
CA PRO A 125 7.60 8.85 -6.37
C PRO A 125 7.09 8.62 -7.80
N THR A 126 5.97 9.26 -8.15
CA THR A 126 5.29 9.09 -9.45
C THR A 126 5.95 9.90 -10.56
N ALA A 127 6.60 11.00 -10.21
CA ALA A 127 7.51 11.73 -11.07
C ALA A 127 8.95 11.39 -10.66
N PRO A 128 9.84 11.06 -11.62
CA PRO A 128 11.24 10.86 -11.30
C PRO A 128 11.82 12.16 -10.71
N ALA A 129 12.53 12.03 -9.58
CA ALA A 129 12.98 13.18 -8.80
C ALA A 129 13.92 14.06 -9.65
N LYS A 130 13.60 15.35 -9.75
CA LYS A 130 14.50 16.34 -10.36
C LYS A 130 15.83 16.34 -9.60
N ARG A 131 16.94 16.53 -10.31
CA ARG A 131 18.28 16.61 -9.72
C ARG A 131 18.73 18.06 -9.66
N ILE A 132 19.03 18.57 -8.47
CA ILE A 132 19.66 19.87 -8.28
C ILE A 132 21.15 19.72 -8.57
N CYS A 133 21.70 20.53 -9.48
CA CYS A 133 23.12 20.52 -9.78
C CYS A 133 23.93 21.05 -8.59
N ALA A 134 24.90 20.28 -8.11
CA ALA A 134 25.80 20.72 -7.03
C ALA A 134 26.74 21.88 -7.43
N GLY A 135 27.01 22.04 -8.73
CA GLY A 135 27.90 23.10 -9.23
C GLY A 135 27.24 24.47 -9.40
N CYS A 136 25.96 24.52 -9.77
CA CYS A 136 25.27 25.79 -10.06
C CYS A 136 23.85 25.91 -9.48
N GLY A 137 23.34 24.90 -8.79
CA GLY A 137 22.00 24.89 -8.20
C GLY A 137 20.84 24.69 -9.19
N LYS A 138 21.10 24.58 -10.49
CA LYS A 138 20.03 24.38 -11.49
C LYS A 138 19.31 23.05 -11.28
N GLU A 139 17.98 23.08 -11.30
CA GLU A 139 17.15 21.87 -11.45
C GLU A 139 17.33 21.26 -12.83
N ASN A 140 17.63 19.97 -12.88
CA ASN A 140 17.72 19.21 -14.11
C ASN A 140 16.74 18.03 -14.10
N ALA A 141 16.37 17.60 -15.31
CA ALA A 141 15.57 16.40 -15.51
C ALA A 141 16.30 15.16 -14.94
N PRO A 142 15.57 14.14 -14.51
CA PRO A 142 16.18 12.90 -14.03
C PRO A 142 16.94 12.18 -15.15
N GLY A 143 18.03 11.49 -14.80
CA GLY A 143 18.81 10.67 -15.73
C GLY A 143 19.75 11.43 -16.67
N ILE A 144 19.85 12.76 -16.57
CA ILE A 144 20.83 13.54 -17.34
C ILE A 144 22.25 13.32 -16.81
N ARG A 145 23.22 13.12 -17.72
CA ARG A 145 24.64 12.85 -17.36
C ARG A 145 25.46 14.11 -17.07
N PHE A 146 25.02 15.26 -17.58
CA PHE A 146 25.69 16.55 -17.43
C PHE A 146 24.64 17.63 -17.24
N CYS A 147 24.90 18.59 -16.35
CA CYS A 147 24.02 19.72 -16.13
C CYS A 147 23.89 20.55 -17.39
N GLY A 148 22.65 20.78 -17.85
CA GLY A 148 22.39 21.57 -19.06
C GLY A 148 22.67 23.07 -18.93
N ALA A 149 23.05 23.55 -17.74
CA ALA A 149 23.39 24.96 -17.51
C ALA A 149 24.90 25.21 -17.35
N CYS A 150 25.60 24.39 -16.56
CA CYS A 150 27.03 24.61 -16.26
C CYS A 150 27.95 23.46 -16.70
N GLY A 151 27.42 22.39 -17.31
CA GLY A 151 28.20 21.26 -17.79
C GLY A 151 28.75 20.33 -16.71
N THR A 152 28.51 20.60 -15.42
CA THR A 152 28.94 19.72 -14.32
C THR A 152 28.37 18.31 -14.51
N LYS A 153 29.24 17.30 -14.40
CA LYS A 153 28.85 15.89 -14.48
C LYS A 153 27.87 15.56 -13.34
N MET A 154 26.77 14.89 -13.69
CA MET A 154 25.72 14.48 -12.77
C MET A 154 25.81 12.96 -12.63
N GLU A 155 25.91 12.47 -11.40
CA GLU A 155 25.77 11.04 -11.07
C GLU A 155 24.29 10.67 -10.91
#